data_AF-A0AAV1V7W9-F1
#
_entry.id   AF-A0AAV1V7W9-F1
#
_cell.length_a   1.000
_cell.length_b   1.000
_cell.length_c   1.000
_cell.angle_alpha   90.00
_cell.angle_beta   90.00
_cell.angle_gamma   90.00
#
_symmetry.space_group_name_H-M   'P 1'
#
loop_
_entity.id
_entity.type
_entity.pdbx_description
1 polymer ?
#
loop_
_entity_poly.entity_id
_entity_poly.type
_entity_poly.pdbx_seq_one_letter_code
_entity_poly.pdbx_strand_id
1 'polypeptide(L)' 'MCGKLPRGQSAIGTKWVLKIERKANESIENYKARLVAKGYKQKYGIKYTETFPSVVKYVTLRMVIAITKYFDWPLD' A
#
# COMPACT_ATOMS: atom_id res chain seq x y z
N MET A 1 0.91 -0.12 -14.90
CA MET A 1 1.22 -1.28 -15.77
C MET A 1 1.23 -2.54 -14.92
N CYS A 2 0.49 -3.59 -15.25
CA CYS A 2 0.52 -4.85 -14.49
C CYS A 2 1.54 -5.81 -15.13
N GLY A 3 2.58 -6.19 -14.38
CA GLY A 3 3.55 -7.21 -14.79
C GLY A 3 2.93 -8.60 -14.96
N LYS A 4 3.64 -9.48 -15.67
CA LYS A 4 3.21 -10.87 -15.94
C LYS A 4 2.83 -11.58 -14.64
N LEU A 5 1.57 -12.00 -14.52
CA LEU A 5 1.11 -12.76 -13.37
C LEU A 5 1.56 -14.23 -13.45
N PRO A 6 1.93 -14.87 -12.32
CA PRO A 6 2.23 -16.28 -12.28
C PRO A 6 1.00 -17.11 -12.67
N ARG A 7 1.24 -18.26 -13.33
CA ARG A 7 0.18 -19.15 -13.84
C ARG A 7 -0.82 -19.50 -12.72
N GLY A 8 -2.11 -19.26 -12.99
CA GLY A 8 -3.20 -19.53 -12.05
C GLY A 8 -3.56 -18.40 -11.09
N GLN A 9 -2.89 -17.24 -11.14
CA GLN A 9 -3.23 -16.09 -10.29
C GLN A 9 -3.95 -14.98 -11.05
N SER A 10 -4.98 -14.42 -10.41
CA SER A 10 -5.68 -13.22 -10.87
C SER A 10 -5.19 -11.98 -10.13
N ALA A 11 -4.96 -10.89 -10.85
CA ALA A 11 -4.63 -9.61 -10.25
C ALA A 11 -5.81 -9.08 -9.44
N ILE A 12 -5.55 -8.66 -8.20
CA ILE A 12 -6.55 -7.97 -7.39
C ILE A 12 -6.48 -6.50 -7.78
N GLY A 13 -7.58 -5.96 -8.30
CA GLY A 13 -7.65 -4.52 -8.60
C GLY A 13 -7.48 -3.69 -7.34
N THR A 14 -6.89 -2.51 -7.42
CA THR A 14 -6.75 -1.58 -6.29
C THR A 14 -7.70 -0.39 -6.44
N LYS A 15 -8.01 0.28 -5.33
CA LYS A 15 -8.80 1.53 -5.25
C LYS A 15 -8.14 2.48 -4.27
N TRP A 16 -8.13 3.76 -4.59
CA TRP A 16 -7.77 4.81 -3.63
C TRP A 16 -8.97 5.18 -2.75
N VAL A 17 -8.73 5.28 -1.45
CA VAL A 17 -9.65 5.82 -0.45
C VAL A 17 -9.04 7.10 0.10
N LEU A 18 -9.70 8.22 -0.16
CA LEU A 18 -9.32 9.54 0.36
C LEU A 18 -10.27 9.89 1.49
N LYS A 19 -9.73 10.21 2.66
CA LYS A 19 -10.48 10.65 3.83
C LYS A 19 -9.83 11.90 4.39
N ILE A 20 -10.65 12.93 4.63
CA ILE A 20 -10.23 14.13 5.34
C ILE A 20 -10.70 13.97 6.78
N GLU A 21 -9.78 14.00 7.72
CA GLU A 21 -10.12 14.07 9.14
C GLU A 21 -10.14 15.53 9.56
N ARG A 22 -11.28 15.94 10.11
CA ARG A 22 -11.51 17.30 10.63
C ARG A 22 -11.57 17.27 12.14
N LYS A 23 -11.04 18.31 12.77
CA LYS A 23 -11.11 18.55 14.21
C LYS A 23 -12.52 19.03 14.61
N ALA A 24 -12.78 19.06 15.92
CA ALA A 24 -14.03 19.58 16.47
C ALA A 24 -14.30 21.06 16.14
N ASN A 25 -13.27 21.83 15.82
CA ASN A 25 -13.36 23.21 15.33
C ASN A 25 -13.42 23.32 13.79
N GLU A 26 -13.78 22.22 13.11
CA GLU A 26 -13.87 22.07 11.66
C GLU A 26 -12.58 22.27 10.85
N SER A 27 -11.45 22.59 11.51
CA SER A 27 -10.15 22.66 10.85
C SER A 27 -9.68 21.27 10.41
N ILE A 28 -8.97 21.22 9.29
CA ILE A 28 -8.46 19.97 8.73
C ILE A 28 -7.29 19.49 9.60
N GLU A 29 -7.43 18.31 10.18
CA GLU A 29 -6.37 17.69 10.96
C GLU A 29 -5.40 16.94 10.05
N ASN A 30 -5.93 16.08 9.17
CA ASN A 30 -5.13 15.19 8.36
C ASN A 30 -5.83 14.83 7.04
N TYR A 31 -5.07 14.81 5.96
CA TYR A 31 -5.46 14.17 4.71
C TYR A 31 -4.94 12.73 4.70
N LYS A 32 -5.86 11.75 4.78
CA LYS A 32 -5.51 10.33 4.73
C LYS A 32 -5.83 9.77 3.34
N ALA A 33 -4.80 9.31 2.64
CA ALA A 33 -4.93 8.52 1.42
C ALA A 33 -4.53 7.07 1.72
N ARG A 34 -5.38 6.11 1.35
CA ARG A 34 -5.10 4.67 1.49
C ARG A 34 -5.35 3.97 0.17
N LEU A 35 -4.36 3.25 -0.34
CA LEU A 35 -4.53 2.32 -1.46
C LEU A 35 -5.05 1.00 -0.90
N VAL A 36 -6.27 0.61 -1.27
CA VAL A 36 -6.94 -0.58 -0.75
C VAL A 36 -7.16 -1.56 -1.90
N ALA A 37 -6.83 -2.84 -1.67
CA ALA A 37 -7.16 -3.90 -2.60
C ALA A 37 -8.68 -4.09 -2.66
N LYS A 38 -9.24 -4.18 -3.87
CA LYS A 38 -10.66 -4.51 -4.11
C LYS A 38 -10.89 -5.98 -3.74
N GLY A 39 -11.17 -6.22 -2.46
CA GLY A 39 -11.22 -7.53 -1.83
C GLY A 39 -12.31 -8.49 -2.32
N TYR A 40 -13.25 -8.05 -3.16
CA TYR A 40 -14.35 -8.89 -3.64
C TYR A 40 -13.92 -10.08 -4.51
N LYS A 41 -12.64 -10.15 -4.92
CA LYS A 41 -12.03 -11.33 -5.59
C LYS A 41 -11.08 -12.13 -4.69
N GLN A 42 -10.94 -11.77 -3.41
CA GLN A 42 -10.10 -12.53 -2.47
C GLN A 42 -10.85 -13.79 -2.04
N LYS A 43 -10.30 -14.96 -2.40
CA LYS A 43 -10.77 -16.25 -1.87
C LYS A 43 -10.39 -16.33 -0.39
N TYR A 44 -11.37 -16.59 0.47
CA TYR A 44 -11.16 -16.89 1.89
C TYR A 44 -10.13 -18.01 2.03
N GLY A 45 -9.07 -17.78 2.83
CA GLY A 45 -8.03 -18.78 3.10
C GLY A 45 -6.74 -18.72 2.27
N ILE A 46 -6.65 -17.93 1.18
CA ILE A 46 -5.41 -17.84 0.37
C ILE A 46 -4.60 -16.57 0.66
N LYS A 47 -5.26 -15.43 0.91
CA LYS A 47 -4.60 -14.11 1.07
C LYS A 47 -5.14 -13.27 2.25
N TYR A 48 -5.99 -13.85 3.09
CA TYR A 48 -6.68 -13.12 4.17
C TYR A 48 -5.79 -12.89 5.40
N THR A 49 -4.85 -13.80 5.65
CA THR A 49 -4.02 -13.81 6.86
C THR A 49 -2.77 -12.94 6.73
N GLU A 50 -2.40 -12.51 5.52
CA GLU A 50 -1.32 -11.54 5.29
C GLU A 50 -1.85 -10.11 5.43
N THR A 51 -2.35 -9.77 6.62
CA THR A 51 -2.62 -8.38 6.98
C THR A 51 -1.29 -7.73 7.31
N PHE A 52 -0.58 -7.21 6.30
CA PHE A 52 0.56 -6.33 6.54
C PHE A 52 0.02 -5.00 7.10
N PRO A 53 0.36 -4.63 8.35
CA PRO A 53 -0.01 -3.32 8.86
C PRO A 53 0.62 -2.24 7.97
N SER A 54 -0.21 -1.34 7.43
CA SER A 54 0.26 -0.19 6.65
C SER A 54 0.83 0.87 7.59
N VAL A 55 2.00 0.58 8.14
CA VAL A 55 2.82 1.55 8.88
C VAL A 55 4.27 1.31 8.49
N VAL A 56 4.63 1.70 7.26
CA VAL A 56 6.04 1.87 6.94
C VAL A 56 6.52 3.03 7.81
N LYS A 57 7.30 2.73 8.86
CA LYS A 57 7.94 3.76 9.68
C LYS A 57 8.94 4.50 8.80
N TYR A 58 9.11 5.80 9.04
CA TYR A 58 10.06 6.63 8.28
C TYR A 58 11.48 6.04 8.27
N VAL A 59 11.88 5.39 9.37
CA VAL A 59 13.14 4.65 9.49
C VAL A 59 13.23 3.52 8.47
N THR A 60 12.16 2.74 8.29
CA THR A 60 12.10 1.66 7.29
C THR A 60 12.21 2.21 5.87
N LEU A 61 11.53 3.33 5.58
CA LEU A 61 11.64 3.99 4.28
C LEU A 61 13.08 4.47 4.00
N ARG A 62 13.72 5.11 4.98
CA ARG A 62 15.13 5.55 4.89
C ARG A 62 16.08 4.38 4.65
N MET A 63 15.90 3.25 5.35
CA MET A 63 16.71 2.06 5.15
C MET A 63 16.56 1.49 3.73
N VAL A 64 15.34 1.40 3.22
CA VAL A 64 15.10 0.92 1.85
C VAL A 64 15.79 1.84 0.85
N ILE A 65 15.63 3.17 0.95
CA ILE A 65 16.31 4.13 0.06
C ILE A 65 17.83 4.00 0.14
N ALA A 66 18.39 3.84 1.35
CA ALA A 66 19.83 3.68 1.54
C ALA A 66 20.37 2.40 0.89
N ILE A 67 19.65 1.28 1.04
CA ILE A 67 19.97 0.01 0.39
C ILE A 67 19.91 0.18 -1.12
N THR A 68 18.85 0.79 -1.65
CA THR A 68 18.69 1.01 -3.09
C THR A 68 19.81 1.86 -3.67
N LYS A 69 20.27 2.88 -2.92
CA LYS A 69 21.45 3.69 -3.31
C LYS A 69 22.76 2.91 -3.22
N TYR A 70 22.92 2.05 -2.23
CA TYR A 70 24.10 1.19 -2.11
C TYR A 70 24.22 0.20 -3.27
N PHE A 71 23.10 -0.33 -3.76
CA PHE A 71 23.04 -1.28 -4.86
C PHE A 71 22.82 -0.64 -6.24
N ASP A 72 22.83 0.69 -6.33
CA ASP A 72 22.56 1.47 -7.55
C ASP A 72 21.31 1.02 -8.31
N TRP A 73 20.26 0.66 -7.57
CA TRP A 73 19.01 0.20 -8.16
C TRP A 73 18.18 1.40 -8.66
N PRO A 74 17.55 1.29 -9.85
CA PRO A 74 16.69 2.33 -10.36
C PRO A 74 15.45 2.47 -9.47
N LEU A 75 15.26 3.67 -8.93
CA LEU A 75 14.01 4.13 -8.30
C LEU A 75 13.25 4.92 -9.37
N ASP A 76 12.46 4.21 -10.17
CA ASP A 76 11.48 4.79 -11.10
C ASP A 76 10.06 4.62 -10.53
#